data_AF-M0RAS3-F1
#
_entry.id   AF-M0RAS3-F1
#
_cell.length_a   1.000
_cell.length_b   1.000
_cell.length_c   1.000
_cell.angle_alpha   90.00
_cell.angle_beta   90.00
_cell.angle_gamma   90.00
#
_symmetry.space_group_name_H-M   'P 1'
#
loop_
_entity.id
_entity.type
_entity.pdbx_description
1 polymer ?
#
loop_
_entity_poly.entity_id
_entity_poly.type
_entity_poly.pdbx_seq_one_letter_code
_entity_poly.pdbx_strand_id
1 'polypeptide(L)'
;MVKPGRVARPTARSAGLGGSGQPQARQQQQSQGQQRLASRPGQRSKEKKKVNCKPKNQDEQEIPFRLREIMRSRQEMKKTLSNKKRKKEAQVAFKKTLEKEAKGEEPDITVPKFKQRKGESDVAYIQRMEQEAQHVLFLSKNQATRQPEVQAAPKKEKSERKKAFQKRRLEKAQKKKEARAVDRLEQELLKDTVKFGEVVLQPPELTVQPRRSTSRDAPGKKSLMLKMLLGPGGVSPAPATSLARQRILGEERERAVQAYRALKKLHRQEVTPAQPPGSSSQRQPQACL
;
A
#
# COMPACT_ATOMS: atom_id res chain seq x y z
N MET A 1 -44.09 -15.77 -3.31
CA MET A 1 -43.93 -14.71 -2.30
C MET A 1 -42.62 -14.92 -1.56
N VAL A 2 -41.81 -13.86 -1.47
CA VAL A 2 -40.66 -13.57 -0.57
C VAL A 2 -39.90 -14.77 0.02
N LYS A 3 -38.61 -14.94 -0.34
CA LYS A 3 -37.52 -15.15 0.64
C LYS A 3 -36.20 -14.52 0.17
N PRO A 4 -35.37 -13.95 1.09
CA PRO A 4 -34.25 -13.09 0.77
C PRO A 4 -32.88 -13.79 0.82
N GLY A 5 -31.90 -13.13 0.21
CA GLY A 5 -30.54 -13.60 -0.05
C GLY A 5 -29.64 -13.79 1.17
N ARG A 6 -28.67 -14.71 0.99
CA ARG A 6 -27.70 -15.14 2.01
C ARG A 6 -26.33 -14.48 1.78
N VAL A 7 -25.74 -14.13 2.91
CA VAL A 7 -24.49 -13.42 3.19
C VAL A 7 -23.24 -14.15 2.64
N ALA A 8 -22.30 -13.40 2.04
CA ALA A 8 -20.95 -13.86 1.72
C ALA A 8 -19.91 -13.30 2.72
N ARG A 9 -19.08 -14.19 3.29
CA ARG A 9 -17.92 -13.90 4.15
C ARG A 9 -16.68 -13.60 3.29
N PRO A 10 -15.78 -12.69 3.70
CA PRO A 10 -14.43 -12.63 3.14
C PRO A 10 -13.44 -13.44 3.99
N THR A 11 -12.66 -14.30 3.33
CA THR A 11 -11.49 -15.00 3.87
C THR A 11 -10.23 -14.20 3.56
N ALA A 12 -9.49 -13.81 4.61
CA ALA A 12 -8.15 -13.27 4.52
C ALA A 12 -7.12 -14.37 4.86
N ARG A 13 -6.15 -14.61 3.99
CA ARG A 13 -4.93 -15.38 4.30
C ARG A 13 -3.71 -14.48 4.18
N SER A 14 -2.92 -14.52 5.24
CA SER A 14 -1.60 -13.93 5.44
C SER A 14 -0.52 -14.93 5.01
N ALA A 15 0.56 -14.46 4.40
CA ALA A 15 1.93 -14.98 4.56
C ALA A 15 2.93 -14.07 3.83
N GLY A 16 4.07 -13.77 4.46
CA GLY A 16 5.22 -13.11 3.81
C GLY A 16 6.16 -12.44 4.80
N LEU A 17 6.99 -13.23 5.49
CA LEU A 17 8.10 -12.82 6.34
C LEU A 17 9.32 -12.44 5.48
N GLY A 18 10.09 -11.42 5.90
CA GLY A 18 11.44 -11.18 5.40
C GLY A 18 11.91 -9.73 5.61
N GLY A 19 12.94 -9.53 6.43
CA GLY A 19 13.60 -8.23 6.57
C GLY A 19 14.28 -8.03 7.93
N SER A 20 15.48 -8.60 8.07
CA SER A 20 16.44 -8.34 9.13
C SER A 20 17.05 -6.94 8.99
N GLY A 21 17.21 -6.21 10.10
CA GLY A 21 17.90 -4.91 10.13
C GLY A 21 17.71 -4.20 11.48
N GLN A 22 18.64 -4.41 12.40
CA GLN A 22 18.86 -3.64 13.63
C GLN A 22 20.25 -2.96 13.50
N PRO A 23 20.68 -2.05 14.39
CA PRO A 23 19.96 -1.07 15.24
C PRO A 23 20.66 0.32 15.25
N GLN A 24 20.04 1.34 15.84
CA GLN A 24 20.66 2.41 16.67
C GLN A 24 19.56 3.45 17.01
N ALA A 25 19.15 3.52 18.28
CA ALA A 25 19.50 4.58 19.23
C ALA A 25 18.79 5.93 18.99
N ARG A 26 17.84 6.30 19.87
CA ARG A 26 18.08 7.25 20.99
C ARG A 26 16.79 7.96 21.45
N GLN A 27 16.57 7.87 22.77
CA GLN A 27 15.87 8.76 23.72
C GLN A 27 14.39 9.12 23.49
N GLN A 28 13.49 8.66 24.38
CA GLN A 28 13.19 9.15 25.74
C GLN A 28 12.57 10.54 25.76
N GLN A 29 11.28 10.60 26.13
CA GLN A 29 10.85 11.15 27.42
C GLN A 29 9.36 10.87 27.62
N GLN A 30 9.06 9.96 28.56
CA GLN A 30 7.74 9.83 29.17
C GLN A 30 7.79 10.47 30.55
N SER A 31 6.99 11.52 30.68
CA SER A 31 6.16 11.89 31.83
C SER A 31 6.44 11.21 33.18
N GLN A 32 6.81 12.07 34.11
CA GLN A 32 6.63 12.02 35.56
C GLN A 32 5.50 11.09 36.03
N GLY A 33 5.87 10.16 36.89
CA GLY A 33 4.95 9.25 37.58
C GLY A 33 5.65 8.67 38.81
N GLN A 34 5.43 9.34 39.94
CA GLN A 34 5.44 8.84 41.32
C GLN A 34 6.48 7.77 41.69
N GLN A 35 7.37 8.24 42.57
CA GLN A 35 8.18 7.48 43.51
C GLN A 35 7.47 6.22 44.03
N ARG A 36 7.87 5.06 43.53
CA ARG A 36 7.87 3.80 44.30
C ARG A 36 9.17 3.10 43.99
N LEU A 37 10.00 2.98 45.02
CA LEU A 37 11.20 2.15 45.06
C LEU A 37 10.77 0.69 44.80
N ALA A 38 10.78 0.28 43.53
CA ALA A 38 10.58 -1.10 43.14
C ALA A 38 11.95 -1.77 43.04
N SER A 39 12.22 -2.59 44.04
CA SER A 39 13.36 -3.49 44.17
C SER A 39 13.60 -4.31 42.90
N ARG A 40 14.85 -4.25 42.40
CA ARG A 40 15.34 -5.16 41.37
C ARG A 40 15.20 -6.61 41.88
N PRO A 41 14.54 -7.54 41.15
CA PRO A 41 14.65 -8.96 41.47
C PRO A 41 15.99 -9.45 40.96
N GLY A 42 17.03 -9.16 41.74
CA GLY A 42 18.42 -9.41 41.42
C GLY A 42 19.18 -9.94 42.62
N GLN A 43 18.58 -10.88 43.37
CA GLN A 43 19.32 -11.71 44.31
C GLN A 43 18.79 -13.14 44.22
N ARG A 44 19.51 -13.97 43.46
CA ARG A 44 19.45 -15.43 43.61
C ARG A 44 19.98 -15.73 45.02
N SER A 45 19.07 -15.89 45.99
CA SER A 45 19.43 -16.47 47.28
C SER A 45 20.04 -17.85 47.00
N LYS A 46 21.28 -18.05 47.44
CA LYS A 46 21.95 -19.35 47.46
C LYS A 46 21.35 -20.19 48.60
N GLU A 47 20.07 -20.51 48.49
CA GLU A 47 19.43 -21.46 49.38
C GLU A 47 19.73 -22.86 48.85
N LYS A 48 20.38 -23.69 49.69
CA LYS A 48 20.84 -25.04 49.34
C LYS A 48 19.65 -25.86 48.82
N LYS A 49 19.52 -25.98 47.50
CA LYS A 49 18.48 -26.79 46.88
C LYS A 49 18.75 -28.25 47.25
N LYS A 50 17.86 -28.83 48.07
CA LYS A 50 17.71 -30.27 48.21
C LYS A 50 17.44 -30.83 46.81
N VAL A 51 18.46 -31.42 46.21
CA VAL A 51 18.38 -32.11 44.92
C VAL A 51 17.51 -33.33 45.18
N ASN A 52 16.43 -33.49 44.41
CA ASN A 52 15.39 -34.53 44.57
C ASN A 52 14.28 -34.26 45.61
N CYS A 53 13.67 -33.07 45.60
CA CYS A 53 12.34 -32.87 46.19
C CYS A 53 11.28 -32.74 45.09
N LYS A 54 10.15 -33.44 45.27
CA LYS A 54 8.93 -33.28 44.47
C LYS A 54 8.54 -31.78 44.36
N PRO A 55 8.19 -31.27 43.16
CA PRO A 55 7.71 -29.89 42.99
C PRO A 55 6.58 -29.57 43.98
N LYS A 56 6.64 -28.41 44.64
CA LYS A 56 5.68 -28.04 45.70
C LYS A 56 4.29 -27.70 45.15
N ASN A 57 4.21 -27.22 43.91
CA ASN A 57 2.97 -26.85 43.26
C ASN A 57 2.89 -27.57 41.92
N GLN A 58 1.85 -28.40 41.74
CA GLN A 58 1.56 -29.05 40.46
C GLN A 58 1.23 -28.01 39.36
N ASP A 59 0.76 -26.83 39.76
CA ASP A 59 0.45 -25.69 38.87
C ASP A 59 1.62 -24.75 38.60
N GLU A 60 2.80 -24.96 39.21
CA GLU A 60 4.02 -24.20 38.91
C GLU A 60 4.73 -24.69 37.64
N GLN A 61 4.12 -25.58 36.88
CA GLN A 61 4.59 -25.92 35.55
C GLN A 61 4.44 -24.68 34.65
N GLU A 62 5.48 -23.85 34.64
CA GLU A 62 5.50 -22.60 33.91
C GLU A 62 4.98 -22.81 32.49
N ILE A 63 3.85 -22.15 32.18
CA ILE A 63 3.29 -22.15 30.83
C ILE A 63 4.43 -21.75 29.88
N PRO A 64 4.70 -22.54 28.82
CA PRO A 64 5.77 -22.25 27.88
C PRO A 64 5.74 -20.79 27.47
N PHE A 65 6.91 -20.15 27.43
CA PHE A 65 7.04 -18.70 27.23
C PHE A 65 6.17 -18.18 26.07
N ARG A 66 6.17 -18.91 24.95
CA ARG A 66 5.39 -18.55 23.78
C ARG A 66 3.88 -18.55 24.04
N LEU A 67 3.37 -19.52 24.80
CA LEU A 67 1.95 -19.60 25.15
C LEU A 67 1.58 -18.51 26.17
N ARG A 68 2.47 -18.24 27.15
CA ARG A 68 2.33 -17.11 28.09
C ARG A 68 2.19 -15.77 27.35
N GLU A 69 3.01 -15.55 26.34
CA GLU A 69 2.97 -14.36 25.49
C GLU A 69 1.68 -14.28 24.66
N ILE A 70 1.24 -15.40 24.05
CA ILE A 70 -0.02 -15.47 23.29
C ILE A 70 -1.23 -15.18 24.19
N MET A 71 -1.25 -15.71 25.42
CA MET A 71 -2.32 -15.46 26.38
C MET A 71 -2.36 -13.98 26.79
N ARG A 72 -1.20 -13.35 27.09
CA ARG A 72 -1.13 -11.91 27.36
C ARG A 72 -1.64 -11.09 26.18
N SER A 73 -1.19 -11.38 24.97
CA SER A 73 -1.64 -10.68 23.75
C SER A 73 -3.15 -10.80 23.53
N ARG A 74 -3.73 -12.00 23.72
CA ARG A 74 -5.19 -12.19 23.67
C ARG A 74 -5.91 -11.41 24.75
N GLN A 75 -5.35 -11.31 25.94
CA GLN A 75 -5.94 -10.57 27.04
C GLN A 75 -5.87 -9.05 26.80
N GLU A 76 -4.79 -8.54 26.23
CA GLU A 76 -4.65 -7.15 25.78
C GLU A 76 -5.66 -6.80 24.68
N MET A 77 -5.88 -7.71 23.73
CA MET A 77 -6.92 -7.54 22.71
C MET A 77 -8.33 -7.52 23.30
N LYS A 78 -8.60 -8.34 24.33
CA LYS A 78 -9.87 -8.30 25.09
C LYS A 78 -10.03 -7.02 25.90
N LYS A 79 -8.92 -6.47 26.43
CA LYS A 79 -8.86 -5.19 27.16
C LYS A 79 -8.78 -3.99 26.22
N THR A 80 -9.10 -4.13 24.93
CA THR A 80 -9.19 -2.98 24.04
C THR A 80 -10.27 -2.04 24.55
N LEU A 81 -9.81 -1.00 25.27
CA LEU A 81 -10.55 0.24 25.46
C LEU A 81 -11.23 0.55 24.13
N SER A 82 -12.56 0.67 24.15
CA SER A 82 -13.37 0.72 22.93
C SER A 82 -12.68 1.58 21.87
N ASN A 83 -12.68 1.15 20.62
CA ASN A 83 -12.01 1.86 19.51
C ASN A 83 -12.29 3.39 19.52
N LYS A 84 -13.42 3.81 20.11
CA LYS A 84 -13.78 5.20 20.42
C LYS A 84 -12.78 5.94 21.31
N LYS A 85 -12.27 5.35 22.41
CA LYS A 85 -11.30 6.00 23.32
C LYS A 85 -9.93 6.16 22.65
N ARG A 86 -9.43 5.11 21.98
CA ARG A 86 -8.16 5.18 21.23
C ARG A 86 -8.21 6.19 20.09
N LYS A 87 -9.34 6.28 19.38
CA LYS A 87 -9.56 7.29 18.33
C LYS A 87 -9.59 8.71 18.90
N LYS A 88 -10.22 8.93 20.06
CA LYS A 88 -10.22 10.24 20.73
C LYS A 88 -8.81 10.63 21.18
N GLU A 89 -8.07 9.71 21.80
CA GLU A 89 -6.72 9.97 22.27
C GLU A 89 -5.76 10.25 21.10
N ALA A 90 -5.84 9.48 20.01
CA ALA A 90 -5.07 9.74 18.80
C ALA A 90 -5.44 11.09 18.16
N GLN A 91 -6.73 11.48 18.18
CA GLN A 91 -7.16 12.77 17.68
C GLN A 91 -6.68 13.93 18.57
N VAL A 92 -6.66 13.76 19.89
CA VAL A 92 -6.12 14.75 20.82
C VAL A 92 -4.60 14.86 20.68
N ALA A 93 -3.89 13.75 20.56
CA ALA A 93 -2.46 13.74 20.29
C ALA A 93 -2.16 14.45 18.97
N PHE A 94 -2.88 14.11 17.89
CA PHE A 94 -2.75 14.78 16.60
C PHE A 94 -3.04 16.27 16.67
N LYS A 95 -4.09 16.69 17.39
CA LYS A 95 -4.37 18.11 17.63
C LYS A 95 -3.23 18.80 18.38
N LYS A 96 -2.69 18.18 19.44
CA LYS A 96 -1.54 18.74 20.18
C LYS A 96 -0.29 18.85 19.33
N THR A 97 0.00 17.88 18.46
CA THR A 97 1.15 17.95 17.54
C THR A 97 0.94 19.04 16.49
N LEU A 98 -0.25 19.10 15.91
CA LEU A 98 -0.60 20.11 14.90
C LEU A 98 -0.64 21.52 15.52
N GLU A 99 -1.07 21.67 16.78
CA GLU A 99 -0.99 22.94 17.50
C GLU A 99 0.46 23.34 17.82
N LYS A 100 1.35 22.38 18.08
CA LYS A 100 2.79 22.66 18.23
C LYS A 100 3.44 23.07 16.91
N GLU A 101 3.13 22.38 15.82
CA GLU A 101 3.62 22.70 14.47
C GLU A 101 3.02 24.01 13.94
N ALA A 102 1.71 24.26 14.15
CA ALA A 102 1.04 25.47 13.73
C ALA A 102 1.43 26.70 14.56
N LYS A 103 1.92 26.51 15.79
CA LYS A 103 2.56 27.56 16.57
C LYS A 103 3.97 27.92 16.10
N GLY A 104 4.46 27.28 15.02
CA GLY A 104 5.58 27.75 14.22
C GLY A 104 6.80 28.14 15.03
N GLU A 105 7.53 27.13 15.54
CA GLU A 105 8.91 27.08 16.07
C GLU A 105 9.46 28.19 17.00
N GLU A 106 8.82 29.33 17.14
CA GLU A 106 9.26 30.43 18.00
C GLU A 106 7.99 31.01 18.67
N PRO A 107 7.78 30.81 19.98
CA PRO A 107 6.68 31.46 20.67
C PRO A 107 6.81 32.98 20.46
N ASP A 108 5.68 33.65 20.20
CA ASP A 108 5.67 35.11 20.10
C ASP A 108 6.25 35.72 21.39
N ILE A 109 7.05 36.78 21.29
CA ILE A 109 7.75 37.35 22.45
C ILE A 109 6.70 37.86 23.42
N THR A 110 6.65 37.26 24.60
CA THR A 110 5.71 37.67 25.64
C THR A 110 6.12 39.05 26.13
N VAL A 111 5.31 40.06 25.82
CA VAL A 111 5.52 41.44 26.30
C VAL A 111 5.23 41.48 27.81
N PRO A 112 6.22 41.78 28.68
CA PRO A 112 6.01 41.83 30.11
C PRO A 112 5.03 42.93 30.51
N LYS A 113 4.19 42.65 31.51
CA LYS A 113 3.27 43.62 32.09
C LYS A 113 3.85 44.15 33.39
N PHE A 114 4.37 45.37 33.37
CA PHE A 114 5.03 45.96 34.52
C PHE A 114 4.03 46.52 35.54
N LYS A 115 4.16 46.06 36.78
CA LYS A 115 3.52 46.61 37.98
C LYS A 115 4.54 46.57 39.13
N GLN A 116 4.62 47.63 39.92
CA GLN A 116 5.50 47.68 41.09
C GLN A 116 5.07 46.60 42.10
N ARG A 117 6.04 45.83 42.61
CA ARG A 117 5.76 44.79 43.60
C ARG A 117 5.55 45.42 44.98
N LYS A 118 4.81 44.73 45.86
CA LYS A 118 4.67 45.16 47.26
C LYS A 118 6.06 45.13 47.93
N GLY A 119 6.55 46.28 48.38
CA GLY A 119 7.85 46.43 49.04
C GLY A 119 9.04 46.70 48.11
N GLU A 120 8.82 46.89 46.81
CA GLU A 120 9.89 47.26 45.88
C GLU A 120 10.09 48.78 45.86
N SER A 121 11.33 49.24 46.06
CA SER A 121 11.68 50.65 45.90
C SER A 121 11.59 51.08 44.43
N ASP A 122 11.34 52.37 44.20
CA ASP A 122 11.18 52.90 42.83
C ASP A 122 12.42 52.64 41.96
N VAL A 123 13.62 52.73 42.54
CA VAL A 123 14.89 52.45 41.85
C VAL A 123 14.96 50.98 41.41
N ALA A 124 14.56 50.04 42.29
CA ALA A 124 14.56 48.62 41.96
C ALA A 124 13.52 48.29 40.87
N TYR A 125 12.36 48.96 40.91
CA TYR A 125 11.34 48.84 39.89
C TYR A 125 11.85 49.28 38.50
N ILE A 126 12.54 50.43 38.43
CA ILE A 126 13.12 50.95 37.18
C ILE A 126 14.21 50.02 36.65
N GLN A 127 15.11 49.52 37.51
CA GLN A 127 16.15 48.58 37.10
C GLN A 127 15.56 47.29 36.53
N ARG A 128 14.50 46.75 37.15
CA ARG A 128 13.82 45.56 36.61
C ARG A 128 13.16 45.85 35.26
N MET A 129 12.51 47.00 35.13
CA MET A 129 11.94 47.44 33.85
C MET A 129 12.99 47.50 32.75
N GLU A 130 14.15 48.08 33.04
CA GLU A 130 15.26 48.19 32.10
C GLU A 130 15.79 46.81 31.67
N GLN A 131 16.02 45.91 32.62
CA GLN A 131 16.48 44.54 32.34
C GLN A 131 15.48 43.76 31.47
N GLU A 132 14.19 43.82 31.78
CA GLU A 132 13.16 43.13 31.01
C GLU A 132 12.99 43.75 29.61
N ALA A 133 13.11 45.08 29.48
CA ALA A 133 13.11 45.75 28.18
C ALA A 133 14.31 45.36 27.32
N GLN A 134 15.52 45.31 27.90
CA GLN A 134 16.72 44.80 27.23
C GLN A 134 16.55 43.35 26.80
N HIS A 135 15.92 42.52 27.63
CA HIS A 135 15.65 41.12 27.31
C HIS A 135 14.67 40.96 26.13
N VAL A 136 13.56 41.71 26.13
CA VAL A 136 12.59 41.71 25.01
C VAL A 136 13.26 42.19 23.72
N LEU A 137 14.08 43.24 23.80
CA LEU A 137 14.84 43.75 22.66
C LEU A 137 15.82 42.70 22.13
N PHE A 138 16.51 41.98 23.02
CA PHE A 138 17.40 40.89 22.66
C PHE A 138 16.64 39.77 21.93
N LEU A 139 15.49 39.32 22.47
CA LEU A 139 14.68 38.30 21.80
C LEU A 139 14.22 38.78 20.41
N SER A 140 13.74 40.02 20.31
CA SER A 140 13.24 40.59 19.04
C SER A 140 14.32 40.67 17.96
N LYS A 141 15.55 41.08 18.33
CA LYS A 141 16.69 41.12 17.40
C LYS A 141 17.10 39.73 16.89
N ASN A 142 16.88 38.68 17.69
CA ASN A 142 17.23 37.31 17.33
C ASN A 142 16.10 36.57 16.60
N GLN A 143 14.92 37.18 16.44
CA GLN A 143 13.86 36.57 15.66
C GLN A 143 14.13 36.68 14.16
N ALA A 144 13.90 35.58 13.45
CA ALA A 144 13.86 35.61 11.99
C ALA A 144 12.79 36.61 11.52
N THR A 145 13.10 37.39 10.48
CA THR A 145 12.19 38.41 9.92
C THR A 145 10.85 37.77 9.56
N ARG A 146 9.84 37.96 10.41
CA ARG A 146 8.50 37.46 10.16
C ARG A 146 7.84 38.39 9.15
N GLN A 147 7.37 37.81 8.05
CA GLN A 147 6.46 38.43 7.10
C GLN A 147 5.05 37.89 7.37
N PRO A 148 4.34 38.40 8.39
CA PRO A 148 3.00 37.92 8.71
C PRO A 148 2.00 38.18 7.57
N GLU A 149 2.26 39.18 6.73
CA GLU A 149 1.39 39.57 5.62
C GLU A 149 1.51 38.66 4.38
N VAL A 150 2.65 38.00 4.19
CA VAL A 150 2.90 37.12 3.01
C VAL A 150 2.29 35.73 3.19
N GLN A 151 1.96 35.32 4.42
CA GLN A 151 1.28 34.05 4.68
C GLN A 151 -0.24 34.16 4.51
N ALA A 152 -0.69 34.40 3.28
CA ALA A 152 -2.02 34.00 2.86
C ALA A 152 -2.11 32.47 2.96
N ALA A 153 -2.57 31.99 4.13
CA ALA A 153 -2.83 30.61 4.55
C ALA A 153 -2.25 29.52 3.61
N PRO A 154 -1.21 28.77 4.01
CA PRO A 154 -0.69 27.69 3.17
C PRO A 154 -1.85 26.75 2.85
N LYS A 155 -2.29 26.76 1.58
CA LYS A 155 -3.35 25.88 1.08
C LYS A 155 -2.85 24.48 1.31
N LYS A 156 -3.29 23.84 2.40
CA LYS A 156 -2.90 22.48 2.83
C LYS A 156 -2.67 21.61 1.61
N GLU A 157 -1.41 21.45 1.24
CA GLU A 157 -1.08 20.71 0.03
C GLU A 157 -1.47 19.26 0.29
N LYS A 158 -2.52 18.84 -0.41
CA LYS A 158 -2.96 17.45 -0.35
C LYS A 158 -1.80 16.59 -0.84
N SER A 159 -1.54 15.47 -0.17
CA SER A 159 -0.53 14.51 -0.63
C SER A 159 -0.73 14.16 -2.11
N GLU A 160 0.35 13.86 -2.83
CA GLU A 160 0.31 13.54 -4.26
C GLU A 160 -0.74 12.46 -4.57
N ARG A 161 -0.82 11.42 -3.73
CA ARG A 161 -1.83 10.37 -3.81
C ARG A 161 -3.26 10.92 -3.78
N LYS A 162 -3.54 11.92 -2.95
CA LYS A 162 -4.86 12.55 -2.84
C LYS A 162 -5.14 13.49 -4.02
N LYS A 163 -4.12 14.17 -4.57
CA LYS A 163 -4.23 14.94 -5.82
C LYS A 163 -4.57 14.00 -7.00
N ALA A 164 -3.84 12.90 -7.15
CA ALA A 164 -4.08 11.88 -8.18
C ALA A 164 -5.46 11.21 -8.06
N PHE A 165 -5.89 10.89 -6.83
CA PHE A 165 -7.23 10.33 -6.59
C PHE A 165 -8.35 11.28 -7.01
N GLN A 166 -8.21 12.58 -6.70
CA GLN A 166 -9.18 13.59 -7.14
C GLN A 166 -9.18 13.73 -8.66
N LYS A 167 -8.01 13.81 -9.30
CA LYS A 167 -7.88 13.87 -10.76
C LYS A 167 -8.58 12.69 -11.44
N ARG A 168 -8.30 11.45 -11.00
CA ARG A 168 -8.94 10.23 -11.51
C ARG A 168 -10.46 10.24 -11.36
N ARG A 169 -10.98 10.79 -10.26
CA ARG A 169 -12.43 10.90 -10.02
C ARG A 169 -13.07 11.90 -10.99
N LEU A 170 -12.41 13.03 -11.26
CA LEU A 170 -12.87 14.03 -12.23
C LEU A 170 -12.83 13.48 -13.65
N GLU A 171 -11.75 12.83 -14.06
CA GLU A 171 -11.62 12.19 -15.38
C GLU A 171 -12.73 11.15 -15.62
N LYS A 172 -13.06 10.32 -14.62
CA LYS A 172 -14.17 9.36 -14.72
C LYS A 172 -15.52 10.06 -14.92
N ALA A 173 -15.74 11.21 -14.27
CA ALA A 173 -16.97 11.96 -14.41
C ALA A 173 -17.09 12.60 -15.80
N GLN A 174 -15.99 13.14 -16.32
CA GLN A 174 -15.91 13.70 -17.68
C GLN A 174 -16.20 12.63 -18.74
N LYS A 175 -15.50 11.48 -18.69
CA LYS A 175 -15.74 10.36 -19.62
C LYS A 175 -17.18 9.86 -19.60
N LYS A 176 -17.81 9.83 -18.42
CA LYS A 176 -19.23 9.45 -18.29
C LYS A 176 -20.16 10.49 -18.90
N LYS A 177 -19.82 11.79 -18.82
CA LYS A 177 -20.58 12.88 -19.44
C LYS A 177 -20.46 12.81 -20.96
N GLU A 178 -19.25 12.60 -21.49
CA GLU A 178 -18.98 12.43 -22.92
C GLU A 178 -19.73 11.21 -23.48
N ALA A 179 -19.62 10.06 -22.83
CA ALA A 179 -20.35 8.86 -23.26
C ALA A 179 -21.87 9.05 -23.28
N ARG A 180 -22.43 9.77 -22.29
CA ARG A 180 -23.85 10.14 -22.27
C ARG A 180 -24.24 11.15 -23.35
N ALA A 181 -23.33 12.06 -23.70
CA ALA A 181 -23.56 13.01 -24.78
C ALA A 181 -23.56 12.30 -26.14
N VAL A 182 -22.64 11.36 -26.35
CA VAL A 182 -22.61 10.50 -27.55
C VAL A 182 -23.87 9.65 -27.65
N ASP A 183 -24.27 8.98 -26.57
CA ASP A 183 -25.51 8.16 -26.53
C ASP A 183 -26.76 9.00 -26.81
N ARG A 184 -26.85 10.23 -26.28
CA ARG A 184 -27.95 11.16 -26.63
C ARG A 184 -27.95 11.54 -28.10
N LEU A 185 -26.78 11.85 -28.66
CA LEU A 185 -26.65 12.21 -30.07
C LEU A 185 -27.02 11.02 -30.98
N GLU A 186 -26.60 9.80 -30.63
CA GLU A 186 -26.98 8.58 -31.34
C GLU A 186 -28.49 8.33 -31.27
N GLN A 187 -29.12 8.56 -30.11
CA GLN A 187 -30.58 8.49 -29.97
C GLN A 187 -31.31 9.55 -30.78
N GLU A 188 -30.75 10.75 -30.92
CA GLU A 188 -31.33 11.81 -31.77
C GLU A 188 -31.22 11.45 -33.26
N LEU A 189 -30.10 10.87 -33.68
CA LEU A 189 -29.89 10.44 -35.06
C LEU A 189 -30.76 9.23 -35.46
N LEU A 190 -31.06 8.33 -34.51
CA LEU A 190 -31.91 7.14 -34.73
C LEU A 190 -33.42 7.43 -34.62
N LYS A 191 -33.81 8.66 -34.26
CA LYS A 191 -35.22 9.06 -34.14
C LYS A 191 -35.75 9.60 -35.46
N ASP A 192 -36.45 8.75 -36.20
CA ASP A 192 -37.22 9.19 -37.37
C ASP A 192 -38.51 9.89 -36.92
N THR A 193 -38.65 11.17 -37.28
CA THR A 193 -39.88 11.93 -37.01
C THR A 193 -40.83 11.77 -38.18
N VAL A 194 -41.77 10.82 -38.07
CA VAL A 194 -42.85 10.58 -39.05
C VAL A 194 -44.18 11.00 -38.42
N LYS A 195 -44.98 11.81 -39.11
CA LYS A 195 -46.31 12.21 -38.60
C LYS A 195 -47.29 11.04 -38.75
N PHE A 196 -48.19 10.90 -37.78
CA PHE A 196 -49.25 9.89 -37.87
C PHE A 196 -50.12 10.18 -39.10
N GLY A 197 -50.23 9.21 -40.02
CA GLY A 197 -50.92 9.36 -41.31
C GLY A 197 -49.98 9.42 -42.51
N GLU A 198 -48.69 9.68 -42.32
CA GLU A 198 -47.68 9.55 -43.38
C GLU A 198 -47.20 8.10 -43.48
N VAL A 199 -47.35 7.50 -44.68
CA VAL A 199 -46.78 6.18 -44.99
C VAL A 199 -45.40 6.39 -45.58
N VAL A 200 -44.37 5.99 -44.85
CA VAL A 200 -42.98 6.00 -45.36
C VAL A 200 -42.83 4.86 -46.37
N LEU A 201 -42.77 5.21 -47.65
CA LEU A 201 -42.62 4.26 -48.75
C LEU A 201 -41.14 3.94 -49.07
N GLN A 202 -40.20 4.74 -48.57
CA GLN A 202 -38.79 4.53 -48.84
C GLN A 202 -38.22 3.48 -47.88
N PRO A 203 -37.67 2.36 -48.40
CA PRO A 203 -37.03 1.37 -47.54
C PRO A 203 -35.76 1.96 -46.90
N PRO A 204 -35.43 1.55 -45.67
CA PRO A 204 -34.23 2.03 -44.99
C PRO A 204 -32.96 1.61 -45.74
N GLU A 205 -32.05 2.56 -45.95
CA GLU A 205 -30.74 2.28 -46.54
C GLU A 205 -29.78 1.72 -45.48
N LEU A 206 -29.63 0.39 -45.45
CA LEU A 206 -28.71 -0.29 -44.54
C LEU A 206 -27.26 -0.19 -45.06
N THR A 207 -26.58 0.90 -44.71
CA THR A 207 -25.14 1.11 -45.00
C THR A 207 -24.21 0.42 -44.00
N VAL A 208 -24.75 -0.16 -42.92
CA VAL A 208 -23.98 -0.74 -41.83
C VAL A 208 -23.52 -2.16 -42.17
N GLN A 209 -22.20 -2.40 -42.11
CA GLN A 209 -21.63 -3.73 -42.30
C GLN A 209 -22.05 -4.68 -41.15
N PRO A 210 -22.41 -5.95 -41.44
CA PRO A 210 -22.79 -6.89 -40.40
C PRO A 210 -21.65 -7.07 -39.41
N ARG A 211 -21.96 -7.06 -38.10
CA ARG A 211 -21.01 -7.13 -36.98
C ARG A 211 -19.97 -8.26 -37.07
N ARG A 212 -20.25 -9.31 -37.85
CA ARG A 212 -19.38 -10.48 -38.04
C ARG A 212 -18.60 -10.48 -39.36
N SER A 213 -18.64 -9.39 -40.13
CA SER A 213 -17.81 -9.25 -41.33
C SER A 213 -16.36 -8.92 -40.93
N THR A 214 -15.64 -9.93 -40.47
CA THR A 214 -14.18 -9.86 -40.48
C THR A 214 -13.73 -9.95 -41.93
N SER A 215 -12.87 -9.02 -42.35
CA SER A 215 -12.01 -9.01 -43.55
C SER A 215 -12.63 -8.59 -44.90
N ARG A 216 -12.02 -7.51 -45.43
CA ARG A 216 -11.96 -7.11 -46.84
C ARG A 216 -11.27 -8.21 -47.65
N ASP A 217 -11.95 -9.31 -47.94
CA ASP A 217 -11.36 -10.33 -48.80
C ASP A 217 -12.42 -10.92 -49.71
N ALA A 218 -12.10 -10.89 -51.01
CA ALA A 218 -12.89 -11.48 -52.07
C ALA A 218 -13.38 -12.89 -51.67
N PRO A 219 -14.61 -13.27 -52.07
CA PRO A 219 -15.13 -14.61 -51.83
C PRO A 219 -14.11 -15.64 -52.36
N GLY A 220 -13.48 -16.41 -51.46
CA GLY A 220 -12.48 -17.42 -51.82
C GLY A 220 -11.18 -17.44 -50.99
N LYS A 221 -10.82 -16.36 -50.29
CA LYS A 221 -9.54 -16.29 -49.53
C LYS A 221 -9.59 -16.81 -48.09
N LYS A 222 -10.76 -17.19 -47.59
CA LYS A 222 -10.91 -17.73 -46.24
C LYS A 222 -10.28 -19.13 -46.21
N SER A 223 -9.25 -19.32 -45.40
CA SER A 223 -8.70 -20.65 -45.14
C SER A 223 -9.83 -21.58 -44.68
N LEU A 224 -10.17 -22.60 -45.47
CA LEU A 224 -11.15 -23.63 -45.10
C LEU A 224 -10.86 -24.12 -43.68
N MET A 225 -11.91 -24.26 -42.86
CA MET A 225 -11.80 -24.70 -41.46
C MET A 225 -10.96 -26.00 -41.35
N LEU A 226 -11.13 -26.90 -42.32
CA LEU A 226 -10.33 -28.13 -42.47
C LEU A 226 -8.82 -27.88 -42.58
N LYS A 227 -8.37 -26.82 -43.28
CA LYS A 227 -6.94 -26.46 -43.37
C LYS A 227 -6.37 -26.04 -42.01
N MET A 228 -7.19 -25.47 -41.13
CA MET A 228 -6.77 -25.11 -39.76
C MET A 228 -6.62 -26.34 -38.85
N LEU A 229 -7.40 -27.40 -39.10
CA LEU A 229 -7.34 -28.65 -38.31
C LEU A 229 -6.27 -29.61 -38.84
N LEU A 230 -6.04 -29.64 -40.15
CA LEU A 230 -5.16 -30.62 -40.80
C LEU A 230 -3.76 -30.08 -41.11
N GLY A 231 -3.53 -28.78 -40.98
CA GLY A 231 -2.21 -28.19 -41.20
C GLY A 231 -1.24 -28.55 -40.05
N PRO A 232 0.07 -28.68 -40.31
CA PRO A 232 1.08 -29.02 -39.29
C PRO A 232 1.25 -27.97 -38.15
N GLY A 233 0.39 -26.95 -38.11
CA GLY A 233 0.25 -25.96 -37.04
C GLY A 233 -1.08 -26.03 -36.27
N GLY A 234 -1.89 -27.09 -36.45
CA GLY A 234 -3.22 -27.29 -35.84
C GLY A 234 -3.23 -27.67 -34.36
N VAL A 235 -2.22 -27.29 -33.58
CA VAL A 235 -2.34 -27.31 -32.12
C VAL A 235 -3.19 -26.11 -31.73
N SER A 236 -4.40 -26.36 -31.25
CA SER A 236 -5.21 -25.33 -30.60
C SER A 236 -4.33 -24.55 -29.61
N PRO A 237 -4.46 -23.21 -29.51
CA PRO A 237 -3.70 -22.48 -28.52
C PRO A 237 -4.01 -23.11 -27.16
N ALA A 238 -2.98 -23.66 -26.52
CA ALA A 238 -3.09 -24.21 -25.18
C ALA A 238 -3.88 -23.20 -24.32
N PRO A 239 -4.85 -23.66 -23.49
CA PRO A 239 -5.76 -22.78 -22.79
C PRO A 239 -4.98 -21.67 -22.09
N ALA A 240 -5.34 -20.41 -22.36
CA ALA A 240 -4.62 -19.23 -21.90
C ALA A 240 -4.36 -19.34 -20.39
N THR A 241 -3.13 -19.70 -20.03
CA THR A 241 -2.74 -19.86 -18.64
C THR A 241 -2.79 -18.49 -17.98
N SER A 242 -3.41 -18.37 -16.80
CA SER A 242 -3.39 -17.15 -15.99
C SER A 242 -1.98 -16.53 -15.94
N LEU A 243 -1.87 -15.20 -15.98
CA LEU A 243 -0.59 -14.48 -15.91
C LEU A 243 0.27 -14.93 -14.72
N ALA A 244 -0.35 -15.26 -13.58
CA ALA A 244 0.35 -15.82 -12.43
C ALA A 244 0.98 -17.19 -12.73
N ARG A 245 0.28 -18.04 -13.48
CA ARG A 245 0.78 -19.35 -13.90
C ARG A 245 1.88 -19.21 -14.95
N GLN A 246 1.78 -18.23 -15.85
CA GLN A 246 2.84 -17.91 -16.81
C GLN A 246 4.13 -17.46 -16.09
N ARG A 247 4.02 -16.66 -15.01
CA ARG A 247 5.18 -16.29 -14.17
C ARG A 247 5.82 -17.50 -13.52
N ILE A 248 5.01 -18.37 -12.89
CA ILE A 248 5.51 -19.60 -12.23
C ILE A 248 6.21 -20.50 -13.25
N LEU A 249 5.58 -20.75 -14.41
CA LEU A 249 6.19 -21.57 -15.47
C LEU A 249 7.46 -20.92 -16.05
N GLY A 250 7.50 -19.58 -16.13
CA GLY A 250 8.70 -18.84 -16.53
C GLY A 250 9.85 -19.00 -15.54
N GLU A 251 9.58 -18.81 -14.24
CA GLU A 251 10.56 -18.99 -13.16
C GLU A 251 11.05 -20.44 -13.08
N GLU A 252 10.16 -21.43 -13.20
CA GLU A 252 10.52 -22.85 -13.25
C GLU A 252 11.40 -23.17 -14.46
N ARG A 253 11.05 -22.62 -15.64
CA ARG A 253 11.85 -22.78 -16.86
C ARG A 253 13.24 -22.17 -16.68
N GLU A 254 13.34 -20.96 -16.13
CA GLU A 254 14.63 -20.32 -15.86
C GLU A 254 15.47 -21.13 -14.89
N ARG A 255 14.87 -21.63 -13.80
CA ARG A 255 15.55 -22.49 -12.82
C ARG A 255 16.05 -23.78 -13.47
N ALA A 256 15.23 -24.44 -14.29
CA ALA A 256 15.62 -25.66 -15.01
C ALA A 256 16.74 -25.41 -16.01
N VAL A 257 16.68 -24.30 -16.78
CA VAL A 257 17.72 -23.91 -17.72
C VAL A 257 19.03 -23.59 -16.99
N GLN A 258 18.98 -22.88 -15.87
CA GLN A 258 20.16 -22.60 -15.05
C GLN A 258 20.79 -23.88 -14.50
N ALA A 259 19.98 -24.80 -13.96
CA ALA A 259 20.45 -26.10 -13.48
C ALA A 259 21.10 -26.91 -14.61
N TYR A 260 20.48 -26.99 -15.78
CA TYR A 260 21.04 -27.65 -16.96
C TYR A 260 22.36 -27.00 -17.41
N ARG A 261 22.43 -25.66 -17.43
CA ARG A 261 23.66 -24.94 -17.76
C ARG A 261 24.77 -25.23 -16.75
N ALA A 262 24.45 -25.32 -15.45
CA ALA A 262 25.43 -25.68 -14.42
C ALA A 262 25.95 -27.12 -14.61
N LEU A 263 25.05 -28.08 -14.82
CA LEU A 263 25.42 -29.48 -15.10
C LEU A 263 26.27 -29.61 -16.37
N LYS A 264 25.96 -28.85 -17.42
CA LYS A 264 26.74 -28.83 -18.66
C LYS A 264 28.11 -28.18 -18.49
N LYS A 265 28.26 -27.21 -17.58
CA LYS A 265 29.56 -26.64 -17.22
C LYS A 265 30.42 -27.64 -16.44
N LEU A 266 29.82 -28.38 -15.49
CA LEU A 266 30.51 -29.46 -14.77
C LEU A 266 30.95 -30.57 -15.73
N HIS A 267 30.06 -31.03 -16.60
CA HIS A 267 30.41 -32.02 -17.63
C HIS A 267 31.52 -31.53 -18.56
N ARG A 268 31.58 -30.23 -18.90
CA ARG A 268 32.71 -29.71 -19.68
C ARG A 268 34.01 -29.73 -18.90
N GLN A 269 33.99 -29.42 -17.60
CA GLN A 269 35.20 -29.48 -16.77
C GLN A 269 35.71 -30.92 -16.62
N GLU A 270 34.81 -31.90 -16.58
CA GLU A 270 35.17 -33.33 -16.54
C GLU A 270 35.53 -33.91 -17.92
N VAL A 271 34.99 -33.36 -19.02
CA VAL A 271 35.11 -33.89 -20.39
C VAL A 271 35.87 -32.94 -21.32
N THR A 272 37.02 -32.44 -20.88
CA THR A 272 38.00 -31.78 -21.75
C THR A 272 39.36 -32.45 -21.57
N PRO A 273 40.08 -32.90 -22.63
CA PRO A 273 39.63 -33.14 -24.01
C PRO A 273 40.20 -34.43 -24.66
N ALA A 274 39.37 -35.17 -25.39
CA ALA A 274 39.83 -36.02 -26.49
C ALA A 274 38.78 -36.05 -27.61
N GLN A 275 38.91 -35.06 -28.49
CA GLN A 275 38.60 -34.99 -29.94
C GLN A 275 37.29 -35.55 -30.58
N PRO A 276 36.79 -34.90 -31.66
CA PRO A 276 35.51 -35.17 -32.36
C PRO A 276 35.77 -35.83 -33.76
N PRO A 277 34.89 -35.75 -34.79
CA PRO A 277 33.43 -35.86 -34.95
C PRO A 277 33.03 -37.02 -35.93
N GLY A 278 31.79 -37.53 -35.84
CA GLY A 278 31.21 -38.44 -36.83
C GLY A 278 30.08 -39.23 -36.17
N SER A 279 28.87 -39.36 -36.70
CA SER A 279 28.48 -39.54 -38.08
C SER A 279 27.09 -38.96 -38.32
N SER A 280 26.97 -38.24 -39.43
CA SER A 280 25.74 -37.93 -40.14
C SER A 280 24.83 -39.14 -40.31
N SER A 281 23.54 -38.99 -39.98
CA SER A 281 22.49 -39.79 -40.60
C SER A 281 21.46 -38.83 -41.19
N GLN A 282 21.74 -38.40 -42.42
CA GLN A 282 20.73 -37.84 -43.29
C GLN A 282 19.82 -38.99 -43.74
N ARG A 283 18.53 -38.91 -43.41
CA ARG A 283 17.48 -39.52 -44.23
C ARG A 283 16.56 -38.41 -44.71
N GLN A 284 16.89 -37.90 -45.89
CA GLN A 284 15.95 -37.17 -46.73
C GLN A 284 14.97 -38.15 -47.39
N PRO A 285 13.75 -37.70 -47.75
CA PRO A 285 12.61 -38.56 -48.06
C PRO A 285 12.51 -38.83 -49.57
N GLN A 286 12.03 -40.03 -49.94
CA GLN A 286 11.58 -40.29 -51.30
C GLN A 286 10.12 -39.83 -51.46
N ALA A 287 9.92 -38.88 -52.37
CA ALA A 287 8.70 -38.60 -53.10
C ALA A 287 8.89 -39.06 -54.57
N CYS A 288 7.82 -39.02 -55.37
CA CYS A 288 7.62 -39.50 -56.76
C CYS A 288 6.96 -40.89 -56.80
N LEU A 289 5.80 -41.13 -57.42
CA LEU A 289 5.07 -40.50 -58.52
C LEU A 289 3.56 -40.40 -58.22
#